data_AF-A0A316QHZ3-F1
#
_entry.id   AF-A0A316QHZ3-F1
#
_cell.length_a   1.000
_cell.length_b   1.000
_cell.length_c   1.000
_cell.angle_alpha   90.00
_cell.angle_beta   90.00
_cell.angle_gamma   90.00
#
_symmetry.space_group_name_H-M   'P 1'
#
loop_
_entity.id
_entity.type
_entity.pdbx_description
1 polymer ?
#
loop_
_entity_poly.entity_id
_entity_poly.type
_entity_poly.pdbx_seq_one_letter_code
_entity_poly.pdbx_strand_id
1 'polypeptide(L)' 'MSLWPFPEAAFDQICPSTKVVISAELSKGQLLDDVKRAVCGRFPVELIYRTGGIIPTSLEVTQKAKAILEGLK' A
#
# COMPACT_ATOMS: atom_id res chain seq x y z
N MET A 1 0.51 -16.68 -10.38
CA MET A 1 -0.21 -15.62 -11.14
C MET A 1 -0.10 -14.32 -10.36
N SER A 2 0.44 -13.24 -10.94
CA SER A 2 1.88 -12.96 -10.82
C SER A 2 2.21 -12.07 -9.62
N LEU A 3 3.26 -12.45 -8.88
CA LEU A 3 4.12 -11.57 -8.09
C LEU A 3 5.28 -11.04 -8.95
N TRP A 4 5.62 -11.77 -10.03
CA TRP A 4 6.68 -11.45 -10.97
C TRP A 4 6.25 -11.70 -12.42
N PRO A 5 6.60 -10.82 -13.38
CA PRO A 5 7.25 -9.52 -13.16
C PRO A 5 6.36 -8.57 -12.34
N PHE A 6 6.99 -7.72 -11.51
CA PHE A 6 6.26 -6.74 -10.70
C PHE A 6 5.60 -5.70 -11.63
N PRO A 7 4.33 -5.31 -11.39
CA PRO A 7 3.56 -4.54 -12.37
C PRO A 7 3.83 -3.03 -12.29
N GLU A 8 5.08 -2.61 -12.54
CA GLU A 8 5.51 -1.21 -12.42
C GLU A 8 4.66 -0.25 -13.28
N ALA A 9 4.31 -0.65 -14.52
CA ALA A 9 3.51 0.16 -15.44
C ALA A 9 2.09 0.47 -14.95
N ALA A 10 1.55 -0.29 -13.99
CA ALA A 10 0.26 0.01 -13.38
C ALA A 10 0.34 1.22 -12.43
N PHE A 11 1.50 1.40 -11.76
CA PHE A 11 1.72 2.52 -10.85
C PHE A 11 1.80 3.85 -11.61
N ASP A 12 2.19 3.83 -12.89
CA ASP A 12 2.21 5.01 -13.78
C ASP A 12 0.84 5.59 -14.08
N GLN A 13 -0.22 4.79 -13.91
CA GLN A 13 -1.60 5.20 -14.17
C GLN A 13 -2.33 5.70 -12.91
N ILE A 14 -1.65 5.74 -11.76
CA ILE A 14 -2.23 6.25 -10.51
C ILE A 14 -2.55 7.74 -10.67
N CYS A 15 -3.77 8.13 -10.29
CA CYS A 15 -4.25 9.50 -10.40
C CYS A 15 -3.33 10.48 -9.63
N PRO A 16 -2.94 11.63 -10.22
CA PRO A 16 -2.11 12.63 -9.54
C PRO A 16 -2.71 13.21 -8.26
N SER A 17 -4.05 13.13 -8.08
CA SER A 17 -4.72 13.58 -6.85
C SER A 17 -4.63 12.55 -5.70
N THR A 18 -3.99 11.41 -5.94
CA THR A 18 -3.71 10.40 -4.91
C THR A 18 -2.84 11.02 -3.81
N LYS A 19 -3.32 10.91 -2.57
CA LYS A 19 -2.61 11.45 -1.40
C LYS A 19 -1.59 10.48 -0.81
N VAL A 20 -1.84 9.19 -0.95
CA VAL A 20 -1.03 8.11 -0.39
C VAL A 20 -1.34 6.80 -1.09
N VAL A 21 -0.32 5.97 -1.27
CA VAL A 21 -0.47 4.57 -1.70
C VAL A 21 -0.29 3.69 -0.47
N ILE A 22 -1.18 2.71 -0.28
CA ILE A 22 -1.14 1.84 0.90
C ILE A 22 -0.92 0.40 0.44
N SER A 23 0.15 -0.23 0.90
CA SER A 23 0.36 -1.67 0.78
C SER A 23 -0.37 -2.35 1.95
N ALA A 24 -1.35 -3.19 1.66
CA ALA A 24 -2.07 -3.97 2.67
C ALA A 24 -1.58 -5.43 2.63
N GLU A 25 -0.85 -5.86 3.64
CA GLU A 25 -0.11 -7.12 3.63
C GLU A 25 -0.42 -8.02 4.83
N LEU A 26 -0.31 -9.34 4.62
CA LEU A 26 -0.27 -10.33 5.70
C LEU A 26 1.18 -10.62 6.15
N SER A 27 2.08 -9.69 5.83
CA SER A 27 3.53 -9.76 6.04
C SER A 27 4.02 -8.41 6.55
N LYS A 28 5.21 -8.37 7.17
CA LYS A 28 5.84 -7.11 7.62
C LYS A 28 6.52 -6.38 6.45
N GLY A 29 5.79 -6.11 5.38
CA GLY A 29 6.25 -5.28 4.25
C GLY A 29 7.14 -6.00 3.24
N GLN A 30 6.85 -7.26 2.93
CA GLN A 30 7.59 -8.04 1.92
C GLN A 30 7.57 -7.37 0.54
N LEU A 31 6.50 -6.65 0.19
CA LEU A 31 6.38 -5.93 -1.08
C LEU A 31 6.50 -4.42 -0.94
N LEU A 32 6.69 -3.93 0.27
CA LEU A 32 6.69 -2.50 0.54
C LEU A 32 7.77 -1.77 -0.26
N ASP A 33 8.96 -2.36 -0.38
CA ASP A 33 10.07 -1.75 -1.13
C ASP A 33 9.87 -1.80 -2.64
N ASP A 34 9.23 -2.85 -3.18
CA ASP A 34 8.85 -2.91 -4.60
C ASP A 34 7.79 -1.86 -4.92
N VAL A 35 6.79 -1.68 -4.06
CA VAL A 35 5.77 -0.63 -4.19
C VAL A 35 6.43 0.76 -4.13
N LYS A 36 7.32 1.00 -3.16
CA LYS A 36 8.08 2.26 -3.05
C LYS A 36 8.90 2.55 -4.30
N ARG A 37 9.54 1.53 -4.85
CA ARG A 37 10.30 1.63 -6.10
C ARG A 37 9.39 1.97 -7.28
N ALA A 38 8.27 1.28 -7.43
CA ALA A 38 7.34 1.49 -8.53
C ALA A 38 6.63 2.85 -8.49
N VAL A 39 6.31 3.37 -7.30
CA VAL A 39 5.81 4.76 -7.21
C VAL A 39 6.92 5.79 -7.48
N CYS A 40 8.20 5.43 -7.37
CA CYS A 40 9.33 6.30 -7.67
C CYS A 40 9.24 7.68 -6.96
N GLY A 41 8.83 7.66 -5.68
CA GLY A 41 8.67 8.88 -4.87
C GLY A 41 7.51 9.79 -5.25
N ARG A 42 6.65 9.42 -6.22
CA ARG A 42 5.48 10.22 -6.62
C ARG A 42 4.44 10.37 -5.52
N PHE A 43 4.34 9.37 -4.64
CA PHE A 43 3.38 9.32 -3.55
C PHE A 43 4.06 8.77 -2.29
N PRO A 44 3.63 9.21 -1.08
CA PRO A 44 3.98 8.50 0.14
C PRO A 44 3.41 7.08 0.09
N VAL A 45 4.17 6.12 0.61
CA VAL A 45 3.78 4.70 0.65
C VAL A 45 3.72 4.24 2.10
N GLU A 46 2.53 3.83 2.52
CA GLU A 46 2.26 3.36 3.86
C GLU A 46 1.96 1.86 3.87
N LEU A 47 2.15 1.23 5.03
CA LEU A 47 1.94 -0.20 5.21
C LEU A 47 0.82 -0.44 6.23
N ILE A 48 -0.24 -1.13 5.81
CA ILE A 48 -1.15 -1.81 6.71
C ILE A 48 -0.76 -3.27 6.73
N TYR A 49 -0.34 -3.78 7.89
CA TYR A 49 0.02 -5.19 8.00
C TYR A 49 -0.65 -5.93 9.14
N ARG A 50 -0.84 -7.22 8.93
CA ARG A 50 -1.14 -8.21 9.98
C ARG A 50 -0.17 -9.37 9.88
N THR A 51 0.16 -9.97 11.01
CA THR A 51 1.00 -11.17 11.08
C THR A 51 0.31 -12.25 11.91
N GLY A 52 0.70 -13.51 11.72
CA GLY A 52 0.14 -14.63 12.51
C GLY A 52 -1.13 -15.23 11.92
N GLY A 53 -1.32 -15.15 10.60
CA GLY A 53 -2.44 -15.80 9.90
C GLY A 53 -3.82 -15.12 10.05
N ILE A 54 -3.88 -14.00 10.76
CA ILE A 54 -5.11 -13.22 10.93
C ILE A 54 -5.32 -12.33 9.71
N ILE A 55 -6.42 -12.54 8.99
CA ILE A 55 -6.82 -11.71 7.86
C ILE A 55 -7.53 -10.45 8.40
N PRO A 56 -7.08 -9.24 8.04
CA PRO A 56 -7.75 -8.02 8.48
C PRO A 56 -9.14 -7.92 7.86
N THR A 57 -10.10 -7.42 8.63
CA THR A 57 -11.44 -7.13 8.11
C THR A 57 -11.40 -5.89 7.22
N SER A 58 -12.36 -5.78 6.30
CA SER A 58 -12.54 -4.58 5.48
C SER A 58 -12.73 -3.32 6.34
N LEU A 59 -13.42 -3.43 7.47
CA LEU A 59 -13.60 -2.34 8.43
C LEU A 59 -12.26 -1.88 9.03
N GLU A 60 -11.42 -2.82 9.44
CA GLU A 60 -10.11 -2.49 10.02
C GLU A 60 -9.19 -1.81 9.00
N VAL A 61 -9.13 -2.33 7.78
CA VAL A 61 -8.34 -1.72 6.69
C VAL A 61 -8.84 -0.30 6.42
N THR A 62 -10.17 -0.10 6.39
CA THR A 62 -10.78 1.22 6.18
C THR A 62 -10.45 2.19 7.32
N GLN A 63 -10.52 1.75 8.57
CA GLN A 63 -10.19 2.58 9.73
C GLN A 63 -8.72 3.00 9.73
N LYS A 64 -7.81 2.07 9.44
CA LYS A 64 -6.38 2.37 9.33
C LYS A 64 -6.07 3.30 8.16
N ALA A 65 -6.70 3.08 7.00
CA ALA A 65 -6.56 3.96 5.84
C ALA A 65 -7.05 5.39 6.12
N LYS A 66 -8.16 5.55 6.87
CA LYS A 66 -8.62 6.86 7.33
C LYS A 66 -7.64 7.53 8.29
N ALA A 67 -7.12 6.79 9.27
CA ALA A 67 -6.14 7.33 10.21
C ALA A 67 -4.85 7.80 9.51
N ILE A 68 -4.37 7.02 8.53
CA ILE A 68 -3.25 7.42 7.66
C ILE A 68 -3.59 8.72 6.92
N LEU A 69 -4.76 8.78 6.29
CA LEU A 69 -5.20 9.97 5.54
C LEU A 69 -5.30 11.22 6.43
N GLU A 70 -5.72 11.07 7.68
CA GLU A 70 -5.80 12.17 8.64
C GLU A 70 -4.43 12.63 9.14
N GLY A 71 -3.48 11.71 9.30
CA GLY A 71 -2.09 12.01 9.69
C GLY A 71 -1.24 12.69 8.61
N LEU A 72 -1.74 12.74 7.36
CA LEU A 72 -1.10 13.44 6.24
C LEU A 72 -1.52 14.92 6.13
N LYS A 73 -2.40 15.42 7.01
CA LYS A 73 -2.73 16.84 7.11
C LYS A 73 -1.56 17.64 7.69
#